data_AF-A0A534B7W8-F1
#
_entry.id   AF-A0A534B7W8-F1
#
_cell.length_a   1.000
_cell.length_b   1.000
_cell.length_c   1.000
_cell.angle_alpha   90.00
_cell.angle_beta   90.00
_cell.angle_gamma   90.00
#
_symmetry.space_group_name_H-M   'P 1'
#
loop_
_entity.id
_entity.type
_entity.pdbx_description
1 polymer ?
#
loop_
_entity_poly.entity_id
_entity_poly.type
_entity_poly.pdbx_seq_one_letter_code
_entity_poly.pdbx_strand_id
1 'polypeptide(L)'
;RVDWRWMQPRAPAIVVGWKPESGFIADDYHGYSEVTIMYLLALGSPSFAVGPEAWGEWTSTYERTWGHYFGQTYLHFPPLFGHQFTHVWVDFRNIQDDYMRAHGIDYFENSRRATYAQRAYAIDNPLGCKDYGESVWGITASDGPANVTVQQRVYRSYAARGIGGASTYDDCTLAPTAIAGSIPFAPEITIPTLLEMHRRYGQHIYSRYGFLDSFNPSFDYDLPLRHGRRIPGFGWVDNDYLGVDQGPILAMLENYHTELIWRVMRKNPYLRRGLERAGFSGGWLADAQRDKQ
;
A
#
# COMPACT_ATOMS: atom_id res chain seq x y z
N ARG A 1 25.96 4.82 -1.73
CA ARG A 1 26.12 5.32 -3.11
C ARG A 1 24.94 6.17 -3.56
N VAL A 2 23.72 5.92 -3.07
CA VAL A 2 22.57 6.82 -3.29
C VAL A 2 22.85 8.18 -2.63
N ASP A 3 22.71 9.27 -3.39
CA ASP A 3 22.84 10.64 -2.91
C ASP A 3 21.45 11.24 -2.64
N TRP A 4 20.98 11.16 -1.39
CA TRP A 4 19.68 11.71 -1.03
C TRP A 4 19.66 13.23 -0.95
N ARG A 5 20.82 13.86 -0.74
CA ARG A 5 20.94 15.33 -0.74
C ARG A 5 20.76 15.89 -2.14
N TRP A 6 21.28 15.19 -3.15
CA TRP A 6 21.00 15.52 -4.56
C TRP A 6 19.50 15.51 -4.88
N MET A 7 18.74 14.62 -4.27
CA MET A 7 17.29 14.51 -4.45
C MET A 7 16.49 15.55 -3.64
N GLN A 8 17.14 16.56 -3.04
CA GLN A 8 16.48 17.71 -2.40
C GLN A 8 16.81 19.03 -3.13
N PRO A 9 16.45 19.18 -4.43
CA PRO A 9 16.65 20.46 -5.14
C PRO A 9 15.85 21.61 -4.51
N ARG A 10 14.82 21.27 -3.72
CA ARG A 10 13.94 22.16 -2.95
C ARG A 10 13.83 21.65 -1.51
N ALA A 11 14.97 21.49 -0.84
CA ALA A 11 15.03 21.05 0.55
C ALA A 11 14.01 21.84 1.42
N PRO A 12 13.34 21.17 2.39
CA PRO A 12 13.64 19.84 2.93
C PRO A 12 12.90 18.66 2.25
N ALA A 13 12.08 18.90 1.22
CA ALA A 13 11.36 17.84 0.54
C ALA A 13 12.27 17.03 -0.39
N ILE A 14 11.95 15.73 -0.57
CA ILE A 14 12.59 14.86 -1.57
C ILE A 14 11.75 14.83 -2.84
N VAL A 15 12.38 15.14 -3.98
CA VAL A 15 11.72 15.20 -5.28
C VAL A 15 11.31 13.84 -5.82
N VAL A 16 10.19 13.80 -6.54
CA VAL A 16 9.62 12.56 -7.11
C VAL A 16 10.57 11.88 -8.09
N GLY A 17 11.34 12.66 -8.84
CA GLY A 17 12.32 12.12 -9.76
C GLY A 17 13.17 13.16 -10.47
N TRP A 18 14.09 12.65 -11.26
CA TRP A 18 15.01 13.42 -12.09
C TRP A 18 15.26 12.67 -13.40
N LYS A 19 15.44 13.40 -14.50
CA LYS A 19 15.83 12.86 -15.80
C LYS A 19 17.06 13.60 -16.32
N PRO A 20 18.02 12.94 -16.98
CA PRO A 20 19.17 13.60 -17.60
C PRO A 20 18.78 14.73 -18.56
N GLU A 21 17.68 14.54 -19.30
CA GLU A 21 17.29 15.43 -20.39
C GLU A 21 16.47 16.64 -19.92
N SER A 22 15.71 16.50 -18.84
CA SER A 22 14.76 17.52 -18.38
C SER A 22 14.95 17.97 -16.93
N GLY A 23 15.96 17.43 -16.23
CA GLY A 23 16.22 17.74 -14.83
C GLY A 23 15.16 17.17 -13.88
N PHE A 24 14.99 17.85 -12.76
CA PHE A 24 14.07 17.44 -11.69
C PHE A 24 12.60 17.59 -12.09
N ILE A 25 11.79 16.61 -11.67
CA ILE A 25 10.33 16.70 -11.75
C ILE A 25 9.85 17.81 -10.80
N ALA A 26 8.74 18.47 -11.15
CA ALA A 26 8.19 19.58 -10.38
C ALA A 26 7.67 19.14 -9.00
N ASP A 27 7.11 17.93 -8.92
CA ASP A 27 6.49 17.39 -7.71
C ASP A 27 7.51 16.83 -6.71
N ASP A 28 7.19 17.04 -5.43
CA ASP A 28 7.91 16.49 -4.29
C ASP A 28 7.05 15.43 -3.58
N TYR A 29 7.71 14.46 -2.93
CA TYR A 29 7.02 13.45 -2.15
C TYR A 29 6.59 14.02 -0.80
N HIS A 30 5.29 13.99 -0.54
CA HIS A 30 4.69 14.24 0.77
C HIS A 30 3.82 13.06 1.17
N GLY A 31 3.63 12.87 2.47
CA GLY A 31 2.82 11.77 2.98
C GLY A 31 1.42 12.21 3.40
N TYR A 32 0.53 11.29 3.74
CA TYR A 32 0.78 9.88 3.85
C TYR A 32 0.71 9.18 2.48
N SER A 33 1.72 8.36 2.16
CA SER A 33 1.75 7.53 0.96
C SER A 33 2.75 6.36 1.12
N GLU A 34 2.88 5.54 0.08
CA GLU A 34 3.64 4.30 0.05
C GLU A 34 5.15 4.46 0.30
N VAL A 35 5.70 5.67 0.08
CA VAL A 35 7.15 5.92 0.03
C VAL A 35 7.77 6.30 1.37
N THR A 36 7.10 6.05 2.51
CA THR A 36 7.64 6.33 3.85
C THR A 36 9.06 5.76 4.03
N ILE A 37 9.32 4.55 3.54
CA ILE A 37 10.65 3.91 3.60
C ILE A 37 11.75 4.76 2.94
N MET A 38 11.43 5.51 1.89
CA MET A 38 12.39 6.37 1.20
C MET A 38 12.95 7.44 2.14
N TYR A 39 12.07 8.16 2.85
CA TYR A 39 12.49 9.17 3.84
C TYR A 39 13.29 8.56 4.98
N LEU A 40 12.88 7.39 5.48
CA LEU A 40 13.63 6.69 6.54
C LEU A 40 15.05 6.28 6.08
N LEU A 41 15.19 5.76 4.86
CA LEU A 41 16.50 5.43 4.29
C LEU A 41 17.34 6.68 4.00
N ALA A 42 16.72 7.78 3.60
CA ALA A 42 17.38 9.07 3.38
C ALA A 42 17.96 9.62 4.68
N LEU A 43 17.17 9.66 5.75
CA LEU A 43 17.59 10.09 7.08
C LEU A 43 18.68 9.17 7.67
N GLY A 44 18.56 7.88 7.39
CA GLY A 44 19.45 6.83 7.88
C GLY A 44 20.77 6.66 7.12
N SER A 45 20.93 7.32 5.97
CA SER A 45 22.08 7.15 5.08
C SER A 45 23.41 7.47 5.78
N PRO A 46 24.46 6.63 5.64
CA PRO A 46 25.75 6.89 6.28
C PRO A 46 26.62 7.90 5.54
N SER A 47 26.26 8.28 4.31
CA SER A 47 27.11 9.13 3.45
C SER A 47 26.42 10.39 2.95
N PHE A 48 25.17 10.27 2.51
CA PHE A 48 24.41 11.36 1.92
C PHE A 48 23.05 11.47 2.61
N ALA A 49 23.05 11.64 3.93
CA ALA A 49 21.81 11.82 4.67
C ALA A 49 21.21 13.20 4.45
N VAL A 50 19.88 13.24 4.39
CA VAL A 50 19.10 14.48 4.51
C VAL A 50 19.01 14.90 5.98
N GLY A 51 18.70 16.17 6.24
CA GLY A 51 18.49 16.67 7.60
C GLY A 51 17.17 16.17 8.22
N PRO A 52 17.05 16.17 9.56
CA PRO A 52 15.85 15.70 10.28
C PRO A 52 14.57 16.45 9.91
N GLU A 53 14.68 17.70 9.48
CA GLU A 53 13.57 18.51 8.97
C GLU A 53 12.82 17.87 7.79
N ALA A 54 13.47 16.97 7.04
CA ALA A 54 12.84 16.21 5.97
C ALA A 54 11.69 15.33 6.48
N TRP A 55 11.75 14.85 7.72
CA TRP A 55 10.62 14.10 8.30
C TRP A 55 9.42 15.01 8.58
N GLY A 56 9.66 16.20 9.13
CA GLY A 56 8.61 17.18 9.35
C GLY A 56 7.90 17.54 8.03
N GLU A 57 8.68 17.73 6.96
CA GLU A 57 8.15 17.96 5.61
C GLU A 57 7.36 16.76 5.06
N TRP A 58 7.86 15.54 5.25
CA TRP A 58 7.14 14.32 4.87
C TRP A 58 5.77 14.22 5.54
N THR A 59 5.68 14.57 6.82
CA THR A 59 4.43 14.49 7.60
C THR A 59 3.53 15.72 7.46
N SER A 60 3.96 16.76 6.75
CA SER A 60 3.30 18.08 6.74
C SER A 60 1.86 18.07 6.22
N THR A 61 1.50 17.06 5.43
CA THR A 61 0.17 16.92 4.81
C THR A 61 -0.72 15.88 5.49
N TYR A 62 -0.30 15.26 6.59
CA TYR A 62 -1.06 14.19 7.25
C TYR A 62 -2.46 14.63 7.72
N GLU A 63 -2.58 15.86 8.24
CA GLU A 63 -3.89 16.42 8.66
C GLU A 63 -4.93 16.48 7.53
N ARG A 64 -4.50 16.45 6.26
CA ARG A 64 -5.43 16.45 5.11
C ARG A 64 -6.09 15.09 4.92
N THR A 65 -5.50 14.02 5.45
CA THR A 65 -5.97 12.65 5.24
C THR A 65 -6.21 11.88 6.53
N TRP A 66 -5.96 12.47 7.70
CA TRP A 66 -6.46 11.95 8.96
C TRP A 66 -7.97 12.15 9.05
N GLY A 67 -8.72 11.07 9.26
CA GLY A 67 -10.18 11.18 9.29
C GLY A 67 -10.89 9.87 9.64
N HIS A 68 -12.23 9.93 9.58
CA HIS A 68 -13.10 8.78 9.82
C HIS A 68 -13.64 8.24 8.49
N TYR A 69 -13.26 7.01 8.13
CA TYR A 69 -13.62 6.36 6.88
C TYR A 69 -14.13 4.95 7.16
N PHE A 70 -15.35 4.65 6.71
CA PHE A 70 -15.97 3.31 6.80
C PHE A 70 -15.84 2.65 8.18
N GLY A 71 -16.15 3.42 9.23
CA GLY A 71 -16.14 2.95 10.62
C GLY A 71 -14.77 2.96 11.31
N GLN A 72 -13.73 3.49 10.66
CA GLN A 72 -12.36 3.52 11.18
C GLN A 72 -11.81 4.94 11.20
N THR A 73 -11.10 5.32 12.26
CA THR A 73 -10.37 6.60 12.34
C THR A 73 -8.87 6.35 12.19
N TYR A 74 -8.27 6.85 11.10
CA TYR A 74 -6.88 6.57 10.75
C TYR A 74 -6.36 7.58 9.71
N LEU A 75 -5.05 7.53 9.47
CA LEU A 75 -4.37 8.28 8.42
C LEU A 75 -4.60 7.59 7.08
N HIS A 76 -5.45 8.17 6.24
CA HIS A 76 -5.96 7.53 5.02
C HIS A 76 -5.03 7.67 3.82
N PHE A 77 -4.87 6.58 3.08
CA PHE A 77 -4.41 6.56 1.70
C PHE A 77 -5.33 5.62 0.89
N PRO A 78 -6.01 6.07 -0.17
CA PRO A 78 -7.14 5.31 -0.72
C PRO A 78 -6.78 3.92 -1.28
N PRO A 79 -5.71 3.74 -2.07
CA PRO A 79 -5.26 2.42 -2.50
C PRO A 79 -4.54 1.64 -1.40
N LEU A 80 -4.87 0.37 -1.17
CA LEU A 80 -4.35 -0.33 0.01
C LEU A 80 -2.81 -0.54 0.00
N PHE A 81 -2.14 -0.49 -1.15
CA PHE A 81 -0.68 -0.61 -1.23
C PHE A 81 0.11 0.44 -0.43
N GLY A 82 -0.46 1.65 -0.23
CA GLY A 82 0.18 2.69 0.58
C GLY A 82 0.35 2.29 2.05
N HIS A 83 -0.52 1.40 2.53
CA HIS A 83 -0.46 0.79 3.85
C HIS A 83 0.40 -0.49 3.90
N GLN A 84 1.01 -0.91 2.78
CA GLN A 84 1.71 -2.20 2.66
C GLN A 84 3.19 -2.04 2.31
N PHE A 85 3.53 -1.20 1.33
CA PHE A 85 4.87 -1.21 0.73
C PHE A 85 6.00 -0.94 1.73
N THR A 86 5.85 0.09 2.57
CA THR A 86 6.85 0.36 3.63
C THR A 86 6.82 -0.73 4.71
N HIS A 87 5.65 -1.27 5.03
CA HIS A 87 5.49 -2.32 6.05
C HIS A 87 6.13 -3.66 5.68
N VAL A 88 6.40 -3.92 4.39
CA VAL A 88 7.23 -5.07 3.99
C VAL A 88 8.57 -5.03 4.72
N TRP A 89 9.17 -3.84 4.84
CA TRP A 89 10.53 -3.63 5.31
C TRP A 89 10.62 -3.13 6.75
N VAL A 90 9.60 -2.41 7.23
CA VAL A 90 9.61 -1.78 8.55
C VAL A 90 8.54 -2.39 9.43
N ASP A 91 8.99 -2.93 10.57
CA ASP A 91 8.09 -3.33 11.64
C ASP A 91 7.71 -2.09 12.47
N PHE A 92 6.52 -1.56 12.23
CA PHE A 92 6.03 -0.40 12.97
C PHE A 92 5.35 -0.73 14.30
N ARG A 93 5.27 -2.01 14.69
CA ARG A 93 4.60 -2.39 15.95
C ARG A 93 5.31 -1.76 17.14
N ASN A 94 4.55 -1.04 17.95
CA ASN A 94 4.96 -0.39 19.18
C ASN A 94 6.03 0.70 19.00
N ILE A 95 6.26 1.18 17.77
CA ILE A 95 7.09 2.35 17.51
C ILE A 95 6.24 3.46 16.89
N GLN A 96 6.44 4.69 17.34
CA GLN A 96 5.66 5.84 16.88
C GLN A 96 6.60 7.01 16.69
N ASP A 97 6.39 7.81 15.65
CA ASP A 97 6.88 9.18 15.57
C ASP A 97 5.98 10.13 16.38
N ASP A 98 6.22 11.43 16.32
CA ASP A 98 5.45 12.41 17.08
C ASP A 98 3.98 12.47 16.64
N TYR A 99 3.72 12.40 15.34
CA TYR A 99 2.35 12.47 14.81
C TYR A 99 1.50 11.30 15.28
N MET A 100 2.00 10.08 15.10
CA MET A 100 1.26 8.87 15.44
C MET A 100 1.11 8.73 16.96
N ARG A 101 2.11 9.18 17.73
CA ARG A 101 2.02 9.25 19.19
C ARG A 101 0.92 10.20 19.67
N ALA A 102 0.78 11.37 19.05
CA ALA A 102 -0.30 12.31 19.36
C ALA A 102 -1.70 11.71 19.13
N HIS A 103 -1.80 10.76 18.20
CA HIS A 103 -3.04 10.04 17.87
C HIS A 103 -3.20 8.69 18.62
N GLY A 104 -2.24 8.31 19.46
CA GLY A 104 -2.33 7.13 20.32
C GLY A 104 -2.28 5.78 19.59
N ILE A 105 -1.84 5.75 18.32
CA ILE A 105 -1.70 4.51 17.55
C ILE A 105 -0.33 4.46 16.86
N ASP A 106 0.15 3.29 16.45
CA ASP A 106 1.31 3.18 15.56
C ASP A 106 0.86 2.99 14.10
N TYR A 107 1.81 3.01 13.16
CA TYR A 107 1.48 2.78 11.75
C TYR A 107 0.99 1.36 11.46
N PHE A 108 1.28 0.37 12.32
CA PHE A 108 0.77 -1.00 12.15
C PHE A 108 -0.73 -1.04 12.43
N GLU A 109 -1.18 -0.44 13.52
CA GLU A 109 -2.59 -0.24 13.83
C GLU A 109 -3.28 0.63 12.78
N ASN A 110 -2.60 1.67 12.27
CA ASN A 110 -3.12 2.48 11.15
C ASN A 110 -3.46 1.62 9.92
N SER A 111 -2.55 0.73 9.52
CA SER A 111 -2.72 -0.17 8.37
C SER A 111 -3.73 -1.29 8.64
N ARG A 112 -3.87 -1.74 9.89
CA ARG A 112 -4.97 -2.61 10.33
C ARG A 112 -6.33 -1.93 10.13
N ARG A 113 -6.47 -0.68 10.59
CA ARG A 113 -7.70 0.11 10.39
C ARG A 113 -8.02 0.34 8.92
N ALA A 114 -7.02 0.67 8.10
CA ALA A 114 -7.19 0.79 6.65
C ALA A 114 -7.73 -0.51 6.02
N THR A 115 -7.19 -1.65 6.45
CA THR A 115 -7.64 -2.97 5.97
C THR A 115 -9.10 -3.26 6.33
N TYR A 116 -9.53 -2.91 7.56
CA TYR A 116 -10.94 -3.01 7.95
C TYR A 116 -11.85 -2.05 7.19
N ALA A 117 -11.43 -0.80 6.99
CA ALA A 117 -12.18 0.18 6.21
C ALA A 117 -12.38 -0.28 4.76
N GLN A 118 -11.36 -0.90 4.16
CA GLN A 118 -11.41 -1.46 2.82
C GLN A 118 -12.47 -2.57 2.67
N ARG A 119 -12.52 -3.49 3.65
CA ARG A 119 -13.57 -4.52 3.69
C ARG A 119 -14.96 -3.93 3.95
N ALA A 120 -15.07 -2.95 4.84
CA ALA A 120 -16.34 -2.27 5.13
C ALA A 120 -16.89 -1.53 3.91
N TYR A 121 -16.04 -0.86 3.14
CA TYR A 121 -16.41 -0.24 1.86
C TYR A 121 -16.97 -1.26 0.86
N ALA A 122 -16.34 -2.43 0.72
CA ALA A 122 -16.83 -3.47 -0.18
C ALA A 122 -18.15 -4.09 0.29
N ILE A 123 -18.43 -4.12 1.61
CA ILE A 123 -19.73 -4.53 2.15
C ILE A 123 -20.81 -3.49 1.84
N ASP A 124 -20.50 -2.21 2.00
CA ASP A 124 -21.42 -1.11 1.66
C ASP A 124 -21.72 -1.07 0.15
N ASN A 125 -20.70 -1.34 -0.67
CA ASN A 125 -20.77 -1.44 -2.13
C ASN A 125 -21.54 -0.29 -2.80
N PRO A 126 -21.14 0.98 -2.57
CA PRO A 126 -21.91 2.14 -3.02
C PRO A 126 -22.02 2.26 -4.55
N LEU A 127 -21.16 1.57 -5.29
CA LEU A 127 -21.17 1.54 -6.76
C LEU A 127 -21.93 0.34 -7.35
N GLY A 128 -22.51 -0.53 -6.51
CA GLY A 128 -23.22 -1.73 -6.97
C GLY A 128 -22.32 -2.66 -7.80
N CYS A 129 -21.03 -2.74 -7.45
CA CYS A 129 -20.07 -3.63 -8.09
C CYS A 129 -20.49 -5.09 -7.86
N LYS A 130 -20.46 -5.89 -8.93
CA LYS A 130 -20.77 -7.31 -8.86
C LYS A 130 -19.82 -8.01 -7.88
N ASP A 131 -20.39 -8.87 -7.04
CA ASP A 131 -19.72 -9.71 -6.05
C ASP A 131 -19.01 -9.00 -4.89
N TYR A 132 -18.83 -7.67 -4.90
CA TYR A 132 -18.28 -6.92 -3.77
C TYR A 132 -19.01 -7.27 -2.47
N GLY A 133 -18.23 -7.54 -1.42
CA GLY A 133 -18.80 -7.85 -0.12
C GLY A 133 -17.76 -8.37 0.88
N GLU A 134 -18.26 -9.03 1.90
CA GLU A 134 -17.48 -9.48 3.06
C GLU A 134 -16.27 -10.37 2.69
N SER A 135 -16.41 -11.16 1.63
CA SER A 135 -15.44 -12.18 1.20
C SER A 135 -14.85 -11.92 -0.20
N VAL A 136 -15.20 -10.81 -0.84
CA VAL A 136 -14.68 -10.42 -2.16
C VAL A 136 -14.49 -8.91 -2.15
N TRP A 137 -13.26 -8.50 -1.88
CA TRP A 137 -12.83 -7.10 -1.77
C TRP A 137 -11.33 -7.02 -2.12
N GLY A 138 -10.70 -5.85 -2.00
CA GLY A 138 -9.29 -5.68 -2.36
C GLY A 138 -9.10 -4.66 -3.46
N ILE A 139 -9.07 -3.37 -3.13
CA ILE A 139 -8.92 -2.26 -4.06
C ILE A 139 -7.55 -1.62 -3.82
N THR A 140 -6.74 -1.62 -4.86
CA THR A 140 -5.40 -1.03 -4.85
C THR A 140 -4.98 -0.67 -6.27
N ALA A 141 -3.76 -0.13 -6.44
CA ALA A 141 -3.16 -0.01 -7.75
C ALA A 141 -3.02 -1.38 -8.41
N SER A 142 -3.48 -1.49 -9.66
CA SER A 142 -3.44 -2.72 -10.43
C SER A 142 -3.70 -2.44 -11.91
N ASP A 143 -3.51 -3.45 -12.75
CA ASP A 143 -4.01 -3.47 -14.11
C ASP A 143 -5.54 -3.45 -14.15
N GLY A 144 -6.08 -3.26 -15.34
CA GLY A 144 -7.51 -3.24 -15.60
C GLY A 144 -7.86 -3.49 -17.07
N PRO A 145 -9.15 -3.61 -17.39
CA PRO A 145 -9.58 -4.19 -18.66
C PRO A 145 -9.20 -3.36 -19.89
N ALA A 146 -9.47 -2.06 -19.86
CA ALA A 146 -9.31 -1.15 -21.00
C ALA A 146 -9.44 0.31 -20.56
N ASN A 147 -9.12 1.25 -21.46
CA ASN A 147 -9.39 2.68 -21.29
C ASN A 147 -10.70 3.05 -21.99
N VAL A 148 -11.82 2.79 -21.33
CA VAL A 148 -13.18 2.97 -21.90
C VAL A 148 -14.14 3.53 -20.86
N THR A 149 -15.20 4.17 -21.31
CA THR A 149 -16.33 4.56 -20.44
C THR A 149 -17.56 3.75 -20.83
N VAL A 150 -18.12 3.00 -19.87
CA VAL A 150 -19.32 2.19 -20.09
C VAL A 150 -20.27 2.40 -18.91
N GLN A 151 -21.54 2.68 -19.18
CA GLN A 151 -22.56 2.94 -18.15
C GLN A 151 -22.09 3.99 -17.12
N GLN A 152 -21.52 5.10 -17.58
CA GLN A 152 -20.99 6.20 -16.74
C GLN A 152 -19.80 5.83 -15.84
N ARG A 153 -19.30 4.58 -15.90
CA ARG A 153 -18.07 4.15 -15.22
C ARG A 153 -16.88 4.25 -16.17
N VAL A 154 -15.81 4.90 -15.70
CA VAL A 154 -14.55 5.01 -16.43
C VAL A 154 -13.66 3.85 -16.00
N TYR A 155 -13.39 2.93 -16.92
CA TYR A 155 -12.40 1.88 -16.72
C TYR A 155 -11.05 2.35 -17.24
N ARG A 156 -10.00 1.92 -16.55
CA ARG A 156 -8.61 2.22 -16.94
C ARG A 156 -7.84 0.91 -17.09
N SER A 157 -6.91 0.90 -18.04
CA SER A 157 -6.00 -0.24 -18.23
C SER A 157 -4.98 -0.39 -17.08
N TYR A 158 -4.73 0.69 -16.35
CA TYR A 158 -3.98 0.70 -15.09
C TYR A 158 -4.43 1.92 -14.28
N ALA A 159 -4.63 1.77 -12.97
CA ALA A 159 -4.99 2.87 -12.09
C ALA A 159 -4.63 2.57 -10.64
N ALA A 160 -4.25 3.61 -9.89
CA ALA A 160 -4.18 3.58 -8.44
C ALA A 160 -5.60 3.66 -7.85
N ARG A 161 -6.31 2.52 -7.82
CA ARG A 161 -7.69 2.45 -7.33
C ARG A 161 -7.73 2.46 -5.83
N GLY A 162 -8.71 3.15 -5.24
CA GLY A 162 -8.89 3.18 -3.80
C GLY A 162 -10.33 3.37 -3.36
N ILE A 163 -10.55 3.25 -2.06
CA ILE A 163 -11.88 3.42 -1.45
C ILE A 163 -12.27 4.91 -1.40
N GLY A 164 -13.56 5.21 -1.63
CA GLY A 164 -14.04 6.58 -1.86
C GLY A 164 -14.87 6.75 -3.14
N GLY A 165 -15.19 5.65 -3.82
CA GLY A 165 -16.01 5.62 -5.02
C GLY A 165 -15.30 6.17 -6.25
N ALA A 166 -16.06 6.79 -7.15
CA ALA A 166 -15.52 7.33 -8.40
C ALA A 166 -14.44 8.42 -8.18
N SER A 167 -14.46 9.11 -7.03
CA SER A 167 -13.47 10.14 -6.67
C SER A 167 -12.05 9.58 -6.49
N THR A 168 -11.95 8.28 -6.19
CA THR A 168 -10.69 7.54 -5.96
C THR A 168 -10.49 6.43 -7.00
N TYR A 169 -11.14 6.56 -8.15
CA TYR A 169 -11.06 5.63 -9.28
C TYR A 169 -11.45 4.18 -8.98
N ASP A 170 -12.41 3.95 -8.07
CA ASP A 170 -13.04 2.63 -8.00
C ASP A 170 -13.88 2.37 -9.27
N ASP A 171 -13.39 1.46 -10.11
CA ASP A 171 -14.06 0.96 -11.32
C ASP A 171 -14.53 -0.50 -11.17
N CYS A 172 -14.67 -0.98 -9.94
CA CYS A 172 -15.00 -2.36 -9.57
C CYS A 172 -13.90 -3.40 -9.83
N THR A 173 -12.70 -2.99 -10.24
CA THR A 173 -11.56 -3.90 -10.39
C THR A 173 -10.95 -4.20 -9.02
N LEU A 174 -10.73 -5.49 -8.75
CA LEU A 174 -10.17 -6.01 -7.52
C LEU A 174 -8.79 -6.60 -7.79
N ALA A 175 -7.90 -6.45 -6.82
CA ALA A 175 -6.54 -6.97 -6.86
C ALA A 175 -6.26 -7.80 -5.59
N PRO A 176 -6.01 -9.12 -5.70
CA PRO A 176 -5.78 -9.99 -4.54
C PRO A 176 -4.61 -9.54 -3.65
N THR A 177 -3.62 -8.83 -4.19
CA THR A 177 -2.50 -8.27 -3.42
C THR A 177 -2.94 -7.30 -2.30
N ALA A 178 -4.04 -6.56 -2.49
CA ALA A 178 -4.59 -5.70 -1.43
C ALA A 178 -4.96 -6.52 -0.18
N ILE A 179 -5.47 -7.73 -0.34
CA ILE A 179 -5.82 -8.57 0.80
C ILE A 179 -4.59 -9.29 1.34
N ALA A 180 -3.80 -9.89 0.45
CA ALA A 180 -2.65 -10.71 0.82
C ALA A 180 -1.50 -9.90 1.44
N GLY A 181 -1.21 -8.70 0.94
CA GLY A 181 -0.26 -7.77 1.54
C GLY A 181 -0.69 -7.28 2.93
N SER A 182 -1.97 -7.42 3.29
CA SER A 182 -2.51 -7.02 4.59
C SER A 182 -2.66 -8.17 5.60
N ILE A 183 -2.21 -9.39 5.25
CA ILE A 183 -2.30 -10.55 6.15
C ILE A 183 -1.74 -10.28 7.55
N PRO A 184 -0.54 -9.68 7.71
CA PRO A 184 -0.02 -9.44 9.05
C PRO A 184 -0.88 -8.51 9.91
N PHE A 185 -1.63 -7.59 9.30
CA PHE A 185 -2.39 -6.58 10.03
C PHE A 185 -3.72 -7.12 10.55
N ALA A 186 -4.42 -7.92 9.75
CA ALA A 186 -5.76 -8.43 10.04
C ALA A 186 -5.97 -9.83 9.47
N PRO A 187 -5.22 -10.85 9.94
CA PRO A 187 -5.28 -12.22 9.41
C PRO A 187 -6.70 -12.81 9.47
N GLU A 188 -7.48 -12.43 10.48
CA GLU A 188 -8.85 -12.88 10.73
C GLU A 188 -9.86 -12.48 9.66
N ILE A 189 -9.60 -11.43 8.88
CA ILE A 189 -10.46 -11.06 7.73
C ILE A 189 -9.78 -11.32 6.38
N THR A 190 -8.45 -11.25 6.31
CA THR A 190 -7.71 -11.39 5.06
C THR A 190 -7.57 -12.85 4.62
N ILE A 191 -7.20 -13.76 5.53
CA ILE A 191 -7.00 -15.18 5.21
C ILE A 191 -8.31 -15.83 4.74
N PRO A 192 -9.44 -15.70 5.47
CA PRO A 192 -10.71 -16.28 5.00
C PRO A 192 -11.16 -15.71 3.66
N THR A 193 -10.95 -14.40 3.42
CA THR A 193 -11.27 -13.75 2.15
C THR A 193 -10.47 -14.36 1.00
N LEU A 194 -9.15 -14.53 1.14
CA LEU A 194 -8.32 -15.12 0.09
C LEU A 194 -8.68 -16.56 -0.21
N LEU A 195 -8.95 -17.35 0.84
CA LEU A 195 -9.36 -18.74 0.68
C LEU A 195 -10.71 -18.84 -0.05
N GLU A 196 -11.66 -17.96 0.29
CA GLU A 196 -12.96 -17.92 -0.37
C GLU A 196 -12.86 -17.42 -1.81
N MET A 197 -12.04 -16.40 -2.06
CA MET A 197 -11.77 -15.89 -3.39
C MET A 197 -11.12 -16.96 -4.28
N HIS A 198 -10.16 -17.73 -3.75
CA HIS A 198 -9.59 -18.88 -4.44
C HIS A 198 -10.62 -19.99 -4.66
N ARG A 199 -11.45 -20.31 -3.66
CA ARG A 199 -12.49 -21.34 -3.78
C ARG A 199 -13.52 -21.00 -4.87
N ARG A 200 -13.96 -19.74 -4.93
CA ARG A 200 -14.97 -19.27 -5.90
C ARG A 200 -14.39 -19.05 -7.29
N TYR A 201 -13.19 -18.46 -7.37
CA TYR A 201 -12.68 -17.87 -8.62
C TYR A 201 -11.31 -18.41 -9.03
N GLY A 202 -10.68 -19.29 -8.25
CA GLY A 202 -9.32 -19.76 -8.46
C GLY A 202 -9.08 -20.36 -9.85
N GLN A 203 -10.08 -21.02 -10.44
CA GLN A 203 -10.01 -21.52 -11.82
C GLN A 203 -9.76 -20.42 -12.89
N HIS A 204 -9.99 -19.15 -12.53
CA HIS A 204 -9.84 -18.00 -13.42
C HIS A 204 -8.70 -17.09 -12.99
N ILE A 205 -8.61 -16.80 -11.68
CA ILE A 205 -7.71 -15.78 -11.12
C ILE A 205 -6.44 -16.34 -10.49
N TYR A 206 -6.27 -17.66 -10.42
CA TYR A 206 -5.10 -18.31 -9.82
C TYR A 206 -4.40 -19.21 -10.84
N SER A 207 -3.08 -19.10 -10.94
CA SER A 207 -2.29 -19.82 -11.93
C SER A 207 -0.86 -20.05 -11.41
N ARG A 208 0.10 -20.25 -12.32
CA ARG A 208 1.46 -20.73 -12.04
C ARG A 208 2.19 -19.98 -10.91
N TYR A 209 1.99 -18.67 -10.76
CA TYR A 209 2.69 -17.85 -9.77
C TYR A 209 1.77 -17.32 -8.66
N GLY A 210 0.62 -17.97 -8.46
CA GLY A 210 -0.36 -17.57 -7.47
C GLY A 210 -1.55 -16.84 -8.10
N PHE A 211 -2.13 -15.91 -7.35
CA PHE A 211 -3.13 -15.00 -7.89
C PHE A 211 -2.54 -14.14 -9.02
N LEU A 212 -3.31 -13.96 -10.09
CA LEU A 212 -3.08 -12.94 -11.11
C LEU A 212 -3.28 -11.54 -10.52
N ASP A 213 -2.79 -10.52 -11.22
CA ASP A 213 -2.76 -9.14 -10.72
C ASP A 213 -4.15 -8.64 -10.28
N SER A 214 -5.14 -8.76 -11.17
CA SER A 214 -6.48 -8.23 -10.92
C SER A 214 -7.59 -8.93 -11.69
N PHE A 215 -8.83 -8.66 -11.29
CA PHE A 215 -10.05 -9.11 -11.96
C PHE A 215 -11.21 -8.14 -11.72
N ASN A 216 -12.18 -8.12 -12.63
CA ASN A 216 -13.36 -7.25 -12.52
C ASN A 216 -14.62 -8.02 -12.94
N PRO A 217 -15.37 -8.58 -11.98
CA PRO A 217 -16.63 -9.27 -12.28
C PRO A 217 -17.69 -8.36 -12.92
N SER A 218 -17.61 -7.05 -12.70
CA SER A 218 -18.54 -6.06 -13.26
C SER A 218 -18.25 -5.70 -14.72
N PHE A 219 -17.08 -6.06 -15.24
CA PHE A 219 -16.71 -5.86 -16.63
C PHE A 219 -17.05 -7.11 -17.46
N ASP A 220 -18.30 -7.20 -17.92
CA ASP A 220 -18.77 -8.28 -18.80
C ASP A 220 -19.19 -7.74 -20.17
N TYR A 221 -18.32 -6.93 -20.78
CA TYR A 221 -18.58 -6.26 -22.05
C TYR A 221 -17.73 -6.88 -23.17
N ASP A 222 -18.34 -7.06 -24.34
CA ASP A 222 -17.64 -7.48 -25.55
C ASP A 222 -16.95 -6.27 -26.21
N LEU A 223 -15.82 -5.86 -25.63
CA LEU A 223 -15.03 -4.70 -26.05
C LEU A 223 -13.56 -5.08 -26.20
N PRO A 224 -12.78 -4.35 -27.02
CA PRO A 224 -11.33 -4.52 -27.08
C PRO A 224 -10.68 -4.30 -25.72
N LEU A 225 -9.88 -5.27 -25.29
CA LEU A 225 -9.15 -5.22 -24.03
C LEU A 225 -7.71 -4.74 -24.25
N ARG A 226 -7.13 -4.10 -23.22
CA ARG A 226 -5.70 -3.76 -23.19
C ARG A 226 -4.87 -4.90 -22.63
N HIS A 227 -5.34 -5.49 -21.52
CA HIS A 227 -4.73 -6.59 -20.79
C HIS A 227 -5.79 -7.67 -20.52
N GLY A 228 -5.36 -8.87 -20.15
CA GLY A 228 -6.26 -9.92 -19.70
C GLY A 228 -7.21 -10.48 -20.76
N ARG A 229 -8.31 -11.07 -20.27
CA ARG A 229 -9.35 -11.74 -21.07
C ARG A 229 -10.72 -11.59 -20.42
N ARG A 230 -11.77 -11.59 -21.25
CA ARG A 230 -13.16 -11.72 -20.80
C ARG A 230 -13.51 -13.20 -20.61
N ILE A 231 -14.22 -13.50 -19.53
CA ILE A 231 -14.78 -14.81 -19.22
C ILE A 231 -16.31 -14.65 -19.14
N PRO A 232 -17.09 -15.19 -20.10
CA PRO A 232 -18.54 -15.01 -20.13
C PRO A 232 -19.23 -15.40 -18.82
N GLY A 233 -20.09 -14.51 -18.30
CA GLY A 233 -20.82 -14.72 -17.05
C GLY A 233 -20.00 -14.48 -15.78
N PHE A 234 -18.68 -14.45 -15.88
CA PHE A 234 -17.79 -14.07 -14.78
C PHE A 234 -17.45 -12.57 -14.83
N GLY A 235 -16.84 -12.11 -15.92
CA GLY A 235 -16.33 -10.75 -16.10
C GLY A 235 -14.93 -10.75 -16.73
N TRP A 236 -14.11 -9.75 -16.42
CA TRP A 236 -12.72 -9.66 -16.89
C TRP A 236 -11.73 -10.21 -15.86
N VAL A 237 -10.66 -10.83 -16.34
CA VAL A 237 -9.51 -11.27 -15.53
C VAL A 237 -8.24 -10.91 -16.25
N ASP A 238 -7.25 -10.45 -15.51
CA ASP A 238 -5.93 -10.23 -16.04
C ASP A 238 -5.27 -11.52 -16.59
N ASN A 239 -4.13 -11.38 -17.26
CA ASN A 239 -3.32 -12.49 -17.75
C ASN A 239 -1.85 -12.41 -17.30
N ASP A 240 -1.46 -11.38 -16.56
CA ASP A 240 -0.09 -11.23 -16.07
C ASP A 240 0.02 -11.13 -14.53
N TYR A 241 1.24 -10.84 -14.11
CA TYR A 241 1.64 -10.67 -12.72
C TYR A 241 2.59 -9.48 -12.66
N LEU A 242 2.31 -8.54 -11.75
CA LEU A 242 3.20 -7.41 -11.51
C LEU A 242 4.11 -7.71 -10.32
N GLY A 243 5.42 -7.47 -10.48
CA GLY A 243 6.39 -7.73 -9.41
C GLY A 243 6.14 -6.89 -8.15
N VAL A 244 5.59 -5.68 -8.33
CA VAL A 244 5.19 -4.78 -7.24
C VAL A 244 3.97 -5.29 -6.47
N ASP A 245 3.18 -6.17 -7.06
CA ASP A 245 2.01 -6.77 -6.43
C ASP A 245 2.31 -8.17 -5.88
N GLN A 246 3.07 -9.01 -6.60
CA GLN A 246 3.48 -10.33 -6.11
C GLN A 246 4.51 -10.26 -4.98
N GLY A 247 5.42 -9.29 -5.02
CA GLY A 247 6.49 -9.14 -4.02
C GLY A 247 5.94 -8.97 -2.60
N PRO A 248 5.06 -7.98 -2.36
CA PRO A 248 4.41 -7.80 -1.07
C PRO A 248 3.62 -9.01 -0.58
N ILE A 249 2.94 -9.76 -1.47
CA ILE A 249 2.23 -10.99 -1.09
C ILE A 249 3.17 -11.96 -0.36
N LEU A 250 4.30 -12.28 -0.99
CA LEU A 250 5.25 -13.25 -0.44
C LEU A 250 5.92 -12.72 0.83
N ALA A 251 6.38 -11.47 0.79
CA ALA A 251 7.13 -10.90 1.91
C ALA A 251 6.24 -10.66 3.14
N MET A 252 5.00 -10.21 2.95
CA MET A 252 4.06 -10.02 4.06
C MET A 252 3.55 -11.34 4.62
N LEU A 253 3.34 -12.36 3.78
CA LEU A 253 3.03 -13.70 4.28
C LEU A 253 4.16 -14.27 5.14
N GLU A 254 5.42 -14.09 4.73
CA GLU A 254 6.58 -14.52 5.52
C GLU A 254 6.74 -13.67 6.80
N ASN A 255 6.45 -12.37 6.75
CA ASN A 255 6.43 -11.53 7.94
C ASN A 255 5.34 -11.97 8.94
N TYR A 256 4.16 -12.37 8.46
CA TYR A 256 3.13 -12.95 9.30
C TYR A 256 3.56 -14.30 9.91
N HIS A 257 4.18 -15.17 9.11
CA HIS A 257 4.50 -16.53 9.54
C HIS A 257 5.70 -16.58 10.49
N THR A 258 6.80 -15.91 10.15
CA THR A 258 8.02 -15.93 10.98
C THR A 258 8.59 -14.56 11.28
N GLU A 259 8.06 -13.46 10.77
CA GLU A 259 8.69 -12.13 10.89
C GLU A 259 10.09 -12.04 10.25
N LEU A 260 10.43 -12.87 9.25
CA LEU A 260 11.79 -12.94 8.72
C LEU A 260 12.35 -11.59 8.30
N ILE A 261 11.63 -10.86 7.45
CA ILE A 261 12.10 -9.58 6.90
C ILE A 261 12.18 -8.56 8.04
N TRP A 262 11.16 -8.48 8.88
CA TRP A 262 11.18 -7.61 10.07
C TRP A 262 12.34 -7.90 11.02
N ARG A 263 12.62 -9.15 11.37
CA ARG A 263 13.76 -9.52 12.23
C ARG A 263 15.09 -9.08 11.65
N VAL A 264 15.27 -9.19 10.33
CA VAL A 264 16.48 -8.74 9.64
C VAL A 264 16.55 -7.21 9.66
N MET A 265 15.47 -6.54 9.28
CA MET A 265 15.44 -5.08 9.14
C MET A 265 15.51 -4.35 10.48
N ARG A 266 14.95 -4.89 11.57
CA ARG A 266 15.10 -4.36 12.94
C ARG A 266 16.57 -4.25 13.39
N LYS A 267 17.47 -5.05 12.81
CA LYS A 267 18.93 -5.03 13.08
C LYS A 267 19.70 -4.10 12.15
N ASN A 268 19.08 -3.56 11.11
CA ASN A 268 19.75 -2.70 10.14
C ASN A 268 20.10 -1.34 10.78
N PRO A 269 21.39 -0.98 10.93
CA PRO A 269 21.78 0.23 11.64
C PRO A 269 21.42 1.53 10.89
N TYR A 270 21.18 1.45 9.58
CA TYR A 270 20.77 2.61 8.78
C TYR A 270 19.28 2.88 8.93
N LEU A 271 18.44 1.84 8.86
CA LEU A 271 17.00 1.98 9.11
C LEU A 271 16.74 2.49 10.54
N ARG A 272 17.41 1.91 11.54
CA ARG A 272 17.29 2.35 12.94
C ARG A 272 17.62 3.83 13.10
N ARG A 273 18.76 4.27 12.55
CA ARG A 273 19.17 5.68 12.56
C ARG A 273 18.16 6.58 11.85
N GLY A 274 17.57 6.10 10.76
CA GLY A 274 16.52 6.81 10.03
C GLY A 274 15.27 7.02 10.87
N LEU A 275 14.79 5.95 11.52
CA LEU A 275 13.67 5.98 12.46
C LEU A 275 13.94 6.93 13.63
N GLU A 276 15.09 6.81 14.29
CA GLU A 276 15.48 7.67 15.41
C GLU A 276 15.55 9.16 14.99
N ARG A 277 16.09 9.46 13.81
CA ARG A 277 16.13 10.83 13.25
C ARG A 277 14.78 11.36 12.81
N ALA A 278 13.85 10.48 12.49
CA ALA A 278 12.44 10.80 12.23
C ALA A 278 11.61 10.95 13.52
N GLY A 279 12.23 10.87 14.71
CA GLY A 279 11.53 11.00 15.99
C GLY A 279 10.78 9.73 16.43
N PHE A 280 11.01 8.59 15.77
CA PHE A 280 10.44 7.33 16.24
C PHE A 280 11.06 6.90 17.57
N SER A 281 10.21 6.39 18.46
CA SER A 281 10.62 5.79 19.72
C SER A 281 9.62 4.72 20.18
N GLY A 282 10.03 3.90 21.16
CA GLY A 282 9.24 2.79 21.70
C GLY A 282 9.70 1.41 21.24
N GLY A 283 8.98 0.38 21.68
CA GLY A 283 9.12 -1.00 21.23
C GLY A 283 10.56 -1.51 21.05
N TRP A 284 10.76 -2.24 19.95
CA TRP A 284 12.05 -2.84 19.58
C TRP A 284 13.15 -1.80 19.28
N LEU A 285 12.78 -0.54 19.08
CA LEU A 285 13.74 0.54 18.87
C LEU A 285 14.43 0.92 20.19
N ALA A 286 13.71 0.87 21.32
CA ALA A 286 14.25 1.17 22.65
C ALA A 286 15.09 0.02 23.25
N ASP A 287 14.72 -1.24 23.02
CA ASP A 287 15.34 -2.39 23.71
C ASP A 287 16.84 -2.55 23.39
N ALA A 288 17.26 -2.26 22.16
CA ALA A 288 18.67 -2.37 21.75
C ALA A 288 19.58 -1.26 22.34
N GLN A 289 19.02 -0.23 22.97
CA GLN A 289 19.80 0.77 23.72
C GLN A 289 20.16 0.25 25.12
N ARG A 290 19.36 -0.67 25.68
CA ARG A 290 19.62 -1.28 27.00
C ARG A 290 20.73 -2.34 26.95
N ASP A 291 20.84 -3.09 25.85
CA ASP A 291 21.90 -4.10 25.67
C ASP A 291 23.31 -3.51 25.43
N LYS A 292 23.42 -2.18 25.32
CA LYS A 292 24.68 -1.45 25.14
C LYS A 292 25.12 -0.65 26.38
N GLN A 293 24.32 -0.67 27.45
CA GLN A 293 24.67 -0.14 28.77
C GLN A 293 25.08 -1.29 29.68
#